data_AF-A0A4P7KSH4-F1
#
_entry.id   AF-A0A4P7KSH4-F1
#
_cell.length_a   1.000
_cell.length_b   1.000
_cell.length_c   1.000
_cell.angle_alpha   90.00
_cell.angle_beta   90.00
_cell.angle_gamma   90.00
#
_symmetry.space_group_name_H-M   'P 1'
#
loop_
_entity.id
_entity.type
_entity.pdbx_description
1 polymer ?
#
loop_
_entity_poly.entity_id
_entity_poly.type
_entity_poly.pdbx_seq_one_letter_code
_entity_poly.pdbx_strand_id
1 'polypeptide(L)'
;MSRDIEKILLHWGGWCAGNPYAVVSWLSVAAGFSRLMPFTGTNRLSCSDADGLVIDVCVSRLNTVGMARELSYIEDYYIRGGIQACYRA
;
A
#
# COMPACT_ATOMS: atom_id res chain seq x y z
N MET A 1 -14.24 -12.29 17.95
CA MET A 1 -13.70 -11.94 16.61
C MET A 1 -12.26 -11.53 16.78
N SER A 2 -11.31 -12.44 16.49
CA SER A 2 -9.89 -12.10 16.50
C SER A 2 -9.57 -11.25 15.28
N ARG A 3 -8.82 -10.15 15.47
CA ARG A 3 -8.33 -9.35 14.35
C ARG A 3 -7.12 -10.07 13.75
N ASP A 4 -7.27 -10.54 12.51
CA ASP A 4 -6.18 -11.15 11.74
C ASP A 4 -5.19 -10.05 11.31
N ILE A 5 -4.17 -9.77 12.15
CA ILE A 5 -3.20 -8.70 11.91
C ILE A 5 -2.46 -8.87 10.58
N GLU A 6 -2.18 -10.13 10.19
CA GLU A 6 -1.53 -10.45 8.91
C GLU A 6 -2.37 -10.00 7.72
N LYS A 7 -3.69 -10.19 7.77
CA LYS A 7 -4.60 -9.71 6.70
C LYS A 7 -4.65 -8.19 6.67
N ILE A 8 -4.73 -7.54 7.83
CA ILE A 8 -4.77 -6.08 7.93
C ILE A 8 -3.52 -5.47 7.31
N LEU A 9 -2.33 -5.98 7.67
CA LEU A 9 -1.06 -5.50 7.13
C LEU A 9 -0.87 -5.86 5.65
N LEU A 10 -1.41 -7.00 5.18
CA LEU A 10 -1.42 -7.34 3.76
C LEU A 10 -2.22 -6.33 2.93
N HIS A 11 -3.40 -5.93 3.41
CA HIS A 11 -4.25 -4.94 2.72
C HIS A 11 -3.68 -3.52 2.84
N TRP A 12 -3.11 -3.14 3.98
CA TRP A 12 -2.40 -1.88 4.15
C TRP A 12 -1.18 -1.80 3.22
N GLY A 13 -0.39 -2.86 3.13
CA GLY A 13 0.76 -2.91 2.23
C GLY A 13 0.38 -2.82 0.75
N GLY A 14 -0.74 -3.43 0.36
CA GLY A 14 -1.32 -3.25 -0.98
C GLY A 14 -1.86 -1.84 -1.22
N TRP A 15 -2.42 -1.20 -0.20
CA TRP A 15 -2.85 0.21 -0.26
C TRP A 15 -1.66 1.17 -0.41
N CYS A 16 -0.60 0.99 0.38
CA CYS A 16 0.64 1.78 0.27
C CYS A 16 1.34 1.59 -1.09
N ALA A 17 1.40 0.35 -1.59
CA ALA A 17 2.07 0.05 -2.86
C ALA A 17 1.21 0.42 -4.08
N GLY A 18 -0.10 0.34 -3.94
CA GLY A 18 -1.07 0.60 -5.00
C GLY A 18 -1.44 2.07 -5.17
N ASN A 19 -0.97 2.96 -4.28
CA ASN A 19 -1.36 4.35 -4.28
C ASN A 19 -0.93 5.07 -5.59
N PRO A 20 -1.88 5.42 -6.48
CA PRO A 20 -1.59 6.13 -7.72
C PRO A 20 -1.39 7.65 -7.49
N TYR A 21 -1.66 8.19 -6.30
CA TYR A 21 -1.53 9.63 -6.01
C TYR A 21 -0.08 10.14 -6.08
N ALA A 22 0.93 9.25 -6.03
CA ALA A 22 2.34 9.61 -6.24
C ALA A 22 2.70 9.82 -7.73
N VAL A 23 1.91 9.26 -8.67
CA VAL A 23 2.17 9.32 -10.11
C VAL A 23 1.10 10.08 -10.90
N VAL A 24 -0.08 10.33 -10.32
CA VAL A 24 -1.07 11.24 -10.91
C VAL A 24 -0.69 12.68 -10.54
N SER A 25 0.35 13.15 -11.20
CA SER A 25 0.38 14.57 -11.57
C SER A 25 -0.94 14.85 -12.28
N TRP A 26 -1.73 15.76 -11.73
CA TRP A 26 -2.91 16.32 -12.37
C TRP A 26 -2.48 17.07 -13.64
N LEU A 27 -2.09 16.33 -14.67
CA LEU A 27 -1.88 16.89 -15.99
C LEU A 27 -3.25 17.43 -16.41
N SER A 28 -3.26 18.74 -16.71
CA SER A 28 -4.41 19.59 -17.04
C SER A 28 -5.24 19.14 -18.28
N VAL A 29 -5.14 17.87 -18.69
CA VAL A 29 -5.65 17.27 -19.91
C VAL A 29 -6.50 16.03 -19.58
N ALA A 30 -7.44 16.17 -18.66
CA ALA A 30 -8.40 15.08 -18.38
C ALA A 30 -9.45 14.88 -19.49
N ALA A 31 -9.63 15.78 -20.45
CA ALA A 31 -10.88 15.75 -21.21
C ALA A 31 -10.97 14.72 -22.37
N GLY A 32 -9.87 14.11 -22.83
CA GLY A 32 -9.86 13.35 -24.09
C GLY A 32 -9.56 11.85 -24.04
N PHE A 33 -8.86 11.35 -23.01
CA PHE A 33 -8.23 10.01 -23.06
C PHE A 33 -8.60 9.06 -21.91
N SER A 34 -9.71 9.30 -21.19
CA SER A 34 -10.16 8.42 -20.09
C SER A 34 -10.59 7.00 -20.50
N ARG A 35 -10.54 6.63 -21.78
CA ARG A 35 -10.96 5.30 -22.27
C ARG A 35 -9.82 4.32 -22.56
N LEU A 36 -8.55 4.70 -22.40
CA LEU A 36 -7.41 3.90 -22.90
C LEU A 36 -6.32 3.57 -21.89
N MET A 37 -6.43 3.98 -20.63
CA MET A 37 -5.50 3.51 -19.60
C MET A 37 -6.09 2.24 -18.99
N PRO A 38 -5.64 1.03 -19.37
CA PRO A 38 -5.94 -0.14 -18.55
C PRO A 38 -5.41 0.20 -17.17
N PHE A 39 -6.32 0.27 -16.20
CA PHE A 39 -5.95 0.34 -14.80
C PHE A 39 -4.99 -0.82 -14.56
N THR A 40 -3.69 -0.54 -14.53
CA THR A 40 -2.67 -1.48 -14.09
C THR A 40 -2.77 -1.56 -12.59
N GLY A 41 -3.97 -1.89 -12.10
CA GLY A 41 -4.19 -2.29 -10.73
C GLY A 41 -3.34 -3.52 -10.55
N THR A 42 -2.20 -3.36 -9.88
CA THR A 42 -1.51 -4.48 -9.29
C THR A 42 -2.59 -5.28 -8.55
N ASN A 43 -2.75 -6.57 -8.89
CA ASN A 43 -3.76 -7.48 -8.32
C ASN A 43 -3.46 -7.81 -6.83
N ARG A 44 -3.00 -6.81 -6.09
CA ARG A 44 -2.63 -6.86 -4.69
C ARG A 44 -3.84 -6.41 -3.91
N LEU A 45 -4.25 -7.23 -2.96
CA LEU A 45 -5.34 -6.89 -2.03
C LEU A 45 -5.01 -5.57 -1.34
N SER A 46 -5.91 -4.59 -1.43
CA SER A 46 -5.77 -3.27 -0.79
C SER A 46 -6.98 -2.99 0.11
N CYS A 47 -6.79 -2.17 1.14
CA CYS A 47 -7.87 -1.61 1.94
C CYS A 47 -8.38 -0.28 1.36
N SER A 48 -9.46 0.26 1.94
CA SER A 48 -9.96 1.60 1.62
C SER A 48 -8.98 2.68 2.09
N ASP A 49 -9.09 3.91 1.55
CA ASP A 49 -8.26 5.05 1.99
C ASP A 49 -8.47 5.38 3.48
N ALA A 50 -9.70 5.29 3.97
CA ALA A 50 -10.01 5.54 5.37
C ALA A 50 -9.35 4.50 6.29
N ASP A 51 -9.43 3.21 5.94
CA ASP A 51 -8.79 2.14 6.69
C ASP A 51 -7.26 2.22 6.59
N GLY A 52 -6.75 2.54 5.40
CA GLY A 52 -5.33 2.72 5.13
C GLY A 52 -4.71 3.78 6.02
N LEU A 53 -5.35 4.95 6.14
CA LEU A 53 -4.91 6.03 7.03
C LEU A 53 -4.93 5.63 8.51
N VAL A 54 -5.97 4.92 8.96
CA VAL A 54 -6.05 4.46 10.35
C VAL A 54 -4.93 3.48 10.67
N ILE A 55 -4.66 2.55 9.76
CA ILE A 55 -3.58 1.56 9.92
C ILE A 55 -2.21 2.26 9.85
N ASP A 56 -2.02 3.21 8.92
CA ASP A 56 -0.78 3.97 8.76
C ASP A 56 -0.43 4.79 10.01
N VAL A 57 -1.41 5.45 10.63
CA VAL A 57 -1.22 6.13 11.93
C VAL A 57 -0.81 5.15 13.02
N CYS A 58 -1.30 3.91 12.99
CA CYS A 58 -0.89 2.90 13.96
C CYS A 58 0.55 2.41 13.68
N VAL A 59 0.92 2.19 12.42
CA VAL A 59 2.26 1.73 12.03
C VAL A 59 3.31 2.81 12.29
N SER A 60 3.02 4.07 11.95
CA SER A 60 3.94 5.20 12.16
C SER A 60 4.30 5.44 13.63
N ARG A 61 3.47 4.99 14.58
CA ARG A 61 3.81 5.02 16.02
C ARG A 61 5.05 4.21 16.35
N LEU A 62 5.39 3.15 15.60
CA LEU A 62 6.64 2.41 15.80
C LEU A 62 7.86 3.33 15.66
N ASN A 63 7.82 4.27 14.72
CA ASN A 63 8.87 5.28 14.57
C ASN A 63 8.95 6.21 15.80
N THR A 64 7.79 6.62 16.33
CA THR A 64 7.73 7.54 17.47
C THR A 64 8.30 6.97 18.77
N VAL A 65 8.30 5.63 18.90
CA VAL A 65 8.88 4.93 20.06
C VAL A 65 10.31 4.44 19.81
N GLY A 66 10.94 4.85 18.71
CA GLY A 66 12.33 4.50 18.38
C GLY A 66 12.52 3.13 17.71
N MET A 67 11.43 2.47 17.29
CA MET A 67 11.44 1.16 16.62
C MET A 67 11.47 1.32 15.09
N ALA A 68 12.31 2.23 14.60
CA ALA A 68 12.42 2.55 13.18
C ALA A 68 12.90 1.34 12.35
N ARG A 69 13.75 0.47 12.94
CA ARG A 69 14.25 -0.73 12.28
C ARG A 69 13.14 -1.76 12.09
N GLU A 70 12.31 -1.96 13.09
CA GLU A 70 11.18 -2.89 13.04
C GLU A 70 10.13 -2.40 12.04
N LEU A 71 9.88 -1.09 12.00
CA LEU A 71 9.06 -0.47 10.97
C LEU A 71 9.61 -0.74 9.56
N SER A 72 10.92 -0.61 9.35
CA SER A 72 11.52 -0.92 8.03
C SER A 72 11.29 -2.38 7.60
N TYR A 73 11.36 -3.34 8.52
CA TYR A 73 11.07 -4.74 8.21
C TYR A 73 9.61 -4.96 7.82
N ILE A 74 8.67 -4.29 8.49
CA ILE A 74 7.23 -4.37 8.18
C ILE A 74 6.98 -3.77 6.79
N GLU A 75 7.55 -2.62 6.48
CA GLU A 75 7.41 -1.98 5.16
C GLU A 75 8.04 -2.82 4.04
N ASP A 76 9.24 -3.37 4.25
CA ASP A 76 9.92 -4.23 3.29
C ASP A 76 9.06 -5.45 2.93
N TYR A 77 8.49 -6.07 3.96
CA TYR A 77 7.68 -7.27 3.81
C TYR A 77 6.32 -6.97 3.15
N TYR A 78 5.55 -6.04 3.72
CA TYR A 78 4.16 -5.81 3.33
C TYR A 78 3.98 -4.82 2.18
N ILE A 79 4.90 -3.87 1.96
CA ILE A 79 4.81 -2.86 0.90
C ILE A 79 5.72 -3.23 -0.28
N ARG A 80 7.03 -3.43 -0.05
CA ARG A 80 7.99 -3.69 -1.14
C ARG A 80 7.93 -5.13 -1.65
N GLY A 81 7.25 -6.03 -0.94
CA GLY A 81 6.85 -7.33 -1.45
C GLY A 81 8.02 -8.29 -1.61
N GLY A 82 8.98 -8.28 -0.68
CA GLY A 82 10.19 -9.11 -0.70
C GLY A 82 9.98 -10.63 -0.88
N ILE A 83 8.74 -11.12 -0.86
CA ILE A 83 8.37 -12.53 -1.08
C ILE A 83 7.34 -12.71 -2.22
N GLN A 84 6.64 -11.65 -2.66
CA GLN A 84 5.69 -11.73 -3.77
C GLN A 84 6.41 -11.76 -5.13
N ALA A 85 7.64 -11.24 -5.21
CA ALA A 85 8.51 -11.38 -6.39
C ALA A 85 9.01 -12.82 -6.57
N CYS A 86 9.21 -13.57 -5.48
CA CYS A 86 9.70 -14.96 -5.52
C CYS A 86 8.61 -16.00 -5.83
N TYR A 87 7.33 -15.67 -5.69
CA TYR A 87 6.19 -16.55 -6.03
C TYR A 87 5.66 -16.35 -7.46
N ARG A 88 6.34 -15.54 -8.28
CA ARG A 88 6.06 -15.34 -9.72
C ARG A 88 7.32 -15.48 -10.58
N ALA A 89 8.20 -16.41 -10.24
CA ALA A 89 9.26 -16.91 -11.12
C ALA A 89 8.92 -18.34 -11.57
#